data_AF-A0A831LXM8-F1
#
_entry.id   AF-A0A831LXM8-F1
#
_cell.length_a   1.000
_cell.length_b   1.000
_cell.length_c   1.000
_cell.angle_alpha   90.00
_cell.angle_beta   90.00
_cell.angle_gamma   90.00
#
_symmetry.space_group_name_H-M   'P 1'
#
loop_
_entity.id
_entity.type
_entity.pdbx_description
1 polymer ?
#
loop_
_entity_poly.entity_id
_entity_poly.type
_entity_poly.pdbx_seq_one_letter_code
_entity_poly.pdbx_strand_id
1 'polypeptide(L)'
;GHWQGSHQLWVDTLYMACPLLTHYGAKQKQPEHVRDAARQIMVYARHLQDEKTGLFYHMWDWQTGERTQELWGRGNGWVLMSIADVLEVLEPLHPDYEPLQQIAEKMIAGLKQTQDAQGLWHTLLDDPTSYAETSATAMFVYGTLKLVRHQAVPARHAEMARKAWVSINEGFVKEGRVLGVSAGTRPKDRDYYRGVKVGSETWGTGAYLLAASETARLR
;
A
#
# COMPACT_ATOMS: atom_id res chain seq x y z
N GLY A 1 -1.95 -14.82 -11.30
CA GLY A 1 -0.73 -14.09 -10.91
C GLY A 1 0.22 -13.99 -12.10
N HIS A 2 1.33 -13.26 -12.00
CA HIS A 2 2.17 -12.76 -13.11
C HIS A 2 2.74 -13.80 -14.12
N TRP A 3 2.38 -15.07 -14.02
CA TRP A 3 2.69 -16.14 -14.96
C TRP A 3 1.41 -16.73 -15.54
N GLN A 4 1.42 -16.98 -16.85
CA GLN A 4 0.30 -17.55 -17.59
C GLN A 4 -0.13 -18.89 -16.96
N GLY A 5 -1.41 -19.03 -16.62
CA GLY A 5 -1.97 -20.23 -15.97
C GLY A 5 -1.94 -20.25 -14.44
N SER A 6 -1.39 -19.22 -13.76
CA SER A 6 -1.45 -19.15 -12.29
C SER A 6 -2.75 -18.51 -11.78
N HIS A 7 -3.41 -19.17 -10.84
CA HIS A 7 -4.66 -18.71 -10.21
C HIS A 7 -4.41 -17.97 -8.88
N GLN A 8 -3.25 -17.31 -8.80
CA GLN A 8 -2.80 -16.60 -7.60
C GLN A 8 -3.19 -15.12 -7.64
N LEU A 9 -3.64 -14.62 -6.49
CA LEU A 9 -3.81 -13.20 -6.21
C LEU A 9 -2.56 -12.69 -5.50
N TRP A 10 -1.89 -11.70 -6.06
CA TRP A 10 -0.70 -11.06 -5.48
C TRP A 10 -1.02 -9.58 -5.25
N VAL A 11 -0.84 -9.07 -4.04
CA VAL A 11 -1.23 -7.70 -3.67
C VAL A 11 -0.71 -6.62 -4.64
N ASP A 12 0.46 -6.83 -5.25
CA ASP A 12 1.05 -5.95 -6.27
C ASP A 12 0.10 -5.70 -7.45
N THR A 13 -0.69 -6.71 -7.84
CA THR A 13 -1.67 -6.62 -8.93
C THR A 13 -2.63 -5.47 -8.74
N LEU A 14 -3.01 -5.15 -7.50
CA LEU A 14 -3.92 -4.05 -7.22
C LEU A 14 -3.35 -2.73 -7.73
N TYR A 15 -2.08 -2.43 -7.46
CA TYR A 15 -1.48 -1.18 -7.90
C TYR A 15 -1.13 -1.18 -9.40
N MET A 16 -0.84 -2.34 -9.98
CA MET A 16 -0.55 -2.43 -11.41
C MET A 16 -1.80 -2.25 -12.28
N ALA A 17 -3.00 -2.56 -11.76
CA ALA A 17 -4.24 -2.55 -12.54
C ALA A 17 -5.26 -1.51 -12.07
N CYS A 18 -5.51 -1.38 -10.76
CA CYS A 18 -6.63 -0.59 -10.24
C CYS A 18 -6.47 0.91 -10.50
N PRO A 19 -5.31 1.56 -10.24
CA PRO A 19 -5.11 2.96 -10.61
C PRO A 19 -5.29 3.22 -12.11
N LEU A 20 -4.80 2.32 -12.97
CA LEU A 20 -4.97 2.42 -14.42
C LEU A 20 -6.46 2.37 -14.80
N LEU A 21 -7.19 1.35 -14.35
CA LEU A 21 -8.61 1.19 -14.62
C LEU A 21 -9.42 2.39 -14.12
N THR A 22 -9.12 2.86 -12.92
CA THR A 22 -9.79 4.02 -12.32
C THR A 22 -9.58 5.29 -13.14
N HIS A 23 -8.34 5.67 -13.43
CA HIS A 23 -8.07 6.91 -14.14
C HIS A 23 -8.48 6.85 -15.62
N TYR A 24 -8.33 5.69 -16.26
CA TYR A 24 -8.84 5.47 -17.62
C TYR A 24 -10.37 5.55 -17.65
N GLY A 25 -11.07 4.85 -16.76
CA GLY A 25 -12.52 4.88 -16.64
C GLY A 25 -13.05 6.29 -16.41
N ALA A 26 -12.45 7.04 -15.49
CA ALA A 26 -12.81 8.44 -15.25
C ALA A 26 -12.63 9.30 -16.50
N LYS A 27 -11.47 9.21 -17.16
CA LYS A 27 -11.14 10.01 -18.34
C LYS A 27 -12.07 9.72 -19.53
N GLN A 28 -12.40 8.46 -19.72
CA GLN A 28 -13.26 8.00 -20.82
C GLN A 28 -14.76 8.02 -20.47
N LYS A 29 -15.12 8.43 -19.24
CA LYS A 29 -16.50 8.39 -18.72
C LYS A 29 -17.11 6.99 -18.79
N GLN A 30 -16.29 5.99 -18.44
CA GLN A 30 -16.60 4.56 -18.38
C GLN A 30 -16.57 4.09 -16.91
N PRO A 31 -17.65 4.35 -16.14
CA PRO A 31 -17.70 4.08 -14.70
C PRO A 31 -17.55 2.60 -14.34
N GLU A 32 -17.82 1.69 -15.27
CA GLU A 32 -17.59 0.24 -15.15
C GLU A 32 -16.13 -0.08 -14.79
N HIS A 33 -15.15 0.63 -15.35
CA HIS A 33 -13.73 0.39 -15.04
C HIS A 33 -13.36 0.82 -13.62
N VAL A 34 -13.94 1.92 -13.14
CA VAL A 34 -13.77 2.38 -11.74
C VAL A 34 -14.40 1.35 -10.79
N ARG A 35 -15.58 0.84 -11.12
CA ARG A 35 -16.26 -0.22 -10.35
C ARG A 35 -15.47 -1.52 -10.33
N ASP A 36 -14.89 -1.91 -11.46
CA ASP A 36 -14.07 -3.12 -11.53
C ASP A 36 -12.82 -2.98 -10.66
N ALA A 37 -12.15 -1.82 -10.66
CA ALA A 37 -11.04 -1.53 -9.75
C ALA A 37 -11.46 -1.67 -8.27
N ALA A 38 -12.61 -1.09 -7.89
CA ALA A 38 -13.13 -1.20 -6.52
C ALA A 38 -13.44 -2.66 -6.14
N ARG A 39 -14.08 -3.41 -7.04
CA ARG A 39 -14.39 -4.83 -6.81
C ARG A 39 -13.14 -5.70 -6.69
N GLN A 40 -12.10 -5.44 -7.47
CA GLN A 40 -10.82 -6.16 -7.33
C GLN A 40 -10.25 -5.96 -5.92
N ILE A 41 -10.22 -4.73 -5.41
CA ILE A 41 -9.76 -4.46 -4.04
C ILE A 41 -10.57 -5.26 -3.01
N MET A 42 -11.90 -5.29 -3.12
CA MET A 42 -12.76 -6.04 -2.18
C MET A 42 -12.54 -7.56 -2.26
N VAL A 43 -12.30 -8.11 -3.45
CA VAL A 43 -11.94 -9.53 -3.62
C VAL A 43 -10.61 -9.83 -2.93
N TYR A 44 -9.61 -8.97 -3.13
CA TYR A 44 -8.32 -9.15 -2.48
C TYR A 44 -8.43 -9.05 -0.97
N ALA A 45 -9.18 -8.08 -0.44
CA ALA A 45 -9.41 -7.93 0.99
C ALA A 45 -10.03 -9.19 1.60
N ARG A 46 -11.01 -9.80 0.93
CA ARG A 46 -11.65 -11.04 1.40
C ARG A 46 -10.67 -12.20 1.62
N HIS A 47 -9.64 -12.31 0.78
CA HIS A 47 -8.70 -13.43 0.84
C HIS A 47 -7.41 -13.10 1.61
N LEU A 48 -6.97 -11.85 1.54
CA LEU A 48 -5.63 -11.43 1.95
C LEU A 48 -5.62 -10.49 3.16
N GLN A 49 -6.72 -9.79 3.47
CA GLN A 49 -6.75 -8.95 4.66
C GLN A 49 -6.86 -9.84 5.90
N ASP A 50 -5.93 -9.67 6.83
CA ASP A 50 -5.97 -10.29 8.13
C ASP A 50 -6.96 -9.54 9.04
N GLU A 51 -7.93 -10.26 9.60
CA GLU A 51 -8.94 -9.67 10.48
C GLU A 51 -8.36 -9.16 11.80
N LYS A 52 -7.24 -9.73 12.26
CA LYS A 52 -6.62 -9.37 13.54
C LYS A 52 -5.85 -8.05 13.44
N THR A 53 -5.01 -7.93 12.43
CA THR A 53 -4.12 -6.77 12.25
C THR A 53 -4.70 -5.71 11.32
N GLY A 54 -5.63 -6.07 10.42
CA GLY A 54 -6.12 -5.21 9.34
C GLY A 54 -5.16 -5.09 8.15
N LEU A 55 -3.99 -5.74 8.22
CA LEU A 55 -2.94 -5.73 7.21
C LEU A 55 -3.13 -6.87 6.20
N PHE A 56 -2.43 -6.82 5.08
CA PHE A 56 -2.57 -7.79 3.98
C PHE A 56 -1.40 -8.77 3.93
N TYR A 57 -1.73 -10.04 3.73
CA TYR A 57 -0.78 -11.05 3.29
C TYR A 57 -0.41 -10.83 1.82
N HIS A 58 0.80 -11.26 1.42
CA HIS A 58 1.33 -11.00 0.08
C HIS A 58 0.55 -11.72 -1.02
N MET A 59 0.23 -13.01 -0.85
CA MET A 59 -0.32 -13.84 -1.92
C MET A 59 -1.30 -14.89 -1.41
N TRP A 60 -2.32 -15.19 -2.22
CA TRP A 60 -3.28 -16.27 -2.02
C TRP A 60 -3.44 -17.06 -3.31
N ASP A 61 -3.49 -18.39 -3.18
CA ASP A 61 -3.64 -19.32 -4.29
C ASP A 61 -5.05 -19.91 -4.30
N TRP A 62 -5.80 -19.65 -5.38
CA TRP A 62 -7.16 -20.15 -5.53
C TRP A 62 -7.23 -21.68 -5.61
N GLN A 63 -6.20 -22.33 -6.15
CA GLN A 63 -6.24 -23.79 -6.35
C GLN A 63 -6.09 -24.56 -5.03
N THR A 64 -5.24 -24.07 -4.14
CA THR A 64 -5.01 -24.72 -2.83
C THR A 64 -5.85 -24.10 -1.71
N GLY A 65 -6.34 -22.86 -1.91
CA GLY A 65 -6.98 -22.07 -0.86
C GLY A 65 -6.00 -21.48 0.15
N GLU A 66 -4.69 -21.65 -0.06
CA GLU A 66 -3.64 -21.22 0.86
C GLU A 66 -3.22 -19.76 0.62
N ARG A 67 -2.80 -19.08 1.68
CA ARG A 67 -2.14 -17.77 1.61
C ARG A 67 -0.79 -17.80 2.30
N THR A 68 0.09 -16.89 1.86
CA THR A 68 1.31 -16.54 2.60
C THR A 68 0.98 -16.07 4.02
N GLN A 69 1.95 -16.14 4.93
CA GLN A 69 1.78 -15.70 6.33
C GLN A 69 2.50 -14.37 6.62
N GLU A 70 3.22 -13.84 5.64
CA GLU A 70 4.07 -12.66 5.80
C GLU A 70 3.33 -11.37 5.46
N LEU A 71 3.29 -10.45 6.43
CA LEU A 71 2.77 -9.08 6.29
C LEU A 71 3.85 -8.17 5.69
N TRP A 72 4.11 -8.36 4.41
CA TRP A 72 5.16 -7.64 3.69
C TRP A 72 4.81 -6.16 3.48
N GLY A 73 5.73 -5.28 3.89
CA GLY A 73 5.53 -3.82 3.92
C GLY A 73 5.18 -3.21 2.56
N ARG A 74 6.01 -3.42 1.53
CA ARG A 74 5.75 -2.82 0.21
C ARG A 74 4.48 -3.39 -0.44
N GLY A 75 4.18 -4.66 -0.23
CA GLY A 75 2.91 -5.26 -0.68
C GLY A 75 1.70 -4.54 -0.07
N ASN A 76 1.72 -4.27 1.23
CA ASN A 76 0.70 -3.45 1.90
C ASN A 76 0.67 -2.01 1.37
N GLY A 77 1.83 -1.46 1.03
CA GLY A 77 1.96 -0.15 0.39
C GLY A 77 1.15 -0.09 -0.91
N TRP A 78 1.33 -1.07 -1.81
CA TRP A 78 0.55 -1.17 -3.05
C TRP A 78 -0.95 -1.19 -2.84
N VAL A 79 -1.42 -1.95 -1.85
CA VAL A 79 -2.86 -2.00 -1.51
C VAL A 79 -3.37 -0.62 -1.09
N LEU A 80 -2.70 0.05 -0.15
CA LEU A 80 -3.18 1.33 0.37
C LEU A 80 -3.17 2.43 -0.69
N MET A 81 -2.13 2.47 -1.54
CA MET A 81 -2.09 3.40 -2.67
C MET A 81 -3.25 3.16 -3.63
N SER A 82 -3.55 1.90 -3.94
CA SER A 82 -4.65 1.53 -4.85
C SER A 82 -6.00 1.96 -4.31
N ILE A 83 -6.23 1.77 -3.01
CA ILE A 83 -7.47 2.22 -2.35
C ILE A 83 -7.59 3.74 -2.40
N ALA A 84 -6.51 4.47 -2.12
CA ALA A 84 -6.49 5.93 -2.16
C ALA A 84 -6.77 6.48 -3.57
N ASP A 85 -6.25 5.83 -4.61
CA ASP A 85 -6.48 6.23 -6.00
C ASP A 85 -7.92 5.93 -6.45
N VAL A 86 -8.48 4.78 -6.05
CA VAL A 86 -9.88 4.43 -6.35
C VAL A 86 -10.86 5.36 -5.63
N LEU A 87 -10.68 5.61 -4.33
CA LEU A 87 -11.57 6.46 -3.54
C LEU A 87 -11.50 7.95 -3.90
N GLU A 88 -10.42 8.42 -4.55
CA GLU A 88 -10.36 9.78 -5.12
C GLU A 88 -11.38 9.99 -6.25
N VAL A 89 -11.72 8.94 -6.98
CA VAL A 89 -12.57 9.00 -8.18
C VAL A 89 -13.97 8.44 -7.91
N LEU A 90 -14.08 7.44 -7.06
CA LEU A 90 -15.35 6.80 -6.74
C LEU A 90 -16.26 7.76 -5.98
N GLU A 91 -17.51 7.91 -6.45
CA GLU A 91 -18.46 8.82 -5.82
C GLU A 91 -18.79 8.37 -4.38
N PRO A 92 -18.84 9.27 -3.39
CA PRO A 92 -19.13 8.92 -1.99
C PRO A 92 -20.48 8.21 -1.76
N LEU A 93 -21.47 8.44 -2.64
CA LEU A 93 -22.78 7.77 -2.58
C LEU A 93 -22.79 6.40 -3.27
N HIS A 94 -21.68 5.99 -3.89
CA HIS A 94 -21.60 4.69 -4.55
C HIS A 94 -21.60 3.55 -3.50
N PRO A 95 -22.35 2.45 -3.71
CA PRO A 95 -22.43 1.35 -2.74
C PRO A 95 -21.08 0.73 -2.35
N ASP A 96 -20.11 0.74 -3.27
CA ASP A 96 -18.77 0.20 -3.03
C ASP A 96 -17.85 1.18 -2.24
N TYR A 97 -18.23 2.44 -2.04
CA TYR A 97 -17.37 3.44 -1.39
C TYR A 97 -17.12 3.11 0.09
N GLU A 98 -18.19 2.90 0.87
CA GLU A 98 -18.08 2.60 2.30
C GLU A 98 -17.29 1.29 2.56
N PRO A 99 -17.53 0.17 1.86
CA PRO A 99 -16.70 -1.03 1.99
C PRO A 99 -15.20 -0.77 1.76
N LEU A 100 -14.84 -0.01 0.72
CA LEU A 100 -13.44 0.33 0.44
C LEU A 100 -12.84 1.22 1.53
N GLN A 101 -13.62 2.19 2.00
CA GLN A 101 -13.25 3.06 3.11
C GLN A 101 -12.94 2.24 4.38
N GLN A 102 -13.80 1.28 4.73
CA GLN A 102 -13.59 0.41 5.89
C GLN A 102 -12.35 -0.47 5.75
N ILE A 103 -12.05 -0.97 4.56
CA ILE A 103 -10.80 -1.71 4.28
C ILE A 103 -9.59 -0.80 4.55
N ALA A 104 -9.63 0.45 4.06
CA ALA A 104 -8.57 1.43 4.28
C ALA A 104 -8.37 1.78 5.76
N GLU A 105 -9.46 2.00 6.50
CA GLU A 105 -9.39 2.33 7.93
C GLU A 105 -8.77 1.19 8.75
N LYS A 106 -9.13 -0.06 8.45
CA LYS A 106 -8.52 -1.24 9.09
C LYS A 106 -7.02 -1.31 8.81
N MET A 107 -6.62 -1.09 7.56
CA MET A 107 -5.19 -1.05 7.20
C MET A 107 -4.44 0.04 7.95
N ILE A 108 -4.97 1.27 7.98
CA ILE A 108 -4.32 2.40 8.66
C ILE A 108 -4.23 2.13 10.17
N ALA A 109 -5.24 1.50 10.78
CA ALA A 109 -5.19 1.08 12.18
C ALA A 109 -4.07 0.04 12.43
N GLY A 110 -3.89 -0.93 11.53
CA GLY A 110 -2.79 -1.90 11.57
C GLY A 110 -1.42 -1.26 11.38
N LEU A 111 -1.30 -0.32 10.44
CA LEU A 111 -0.07 0.45 10.21
C LEU A 111 0.30 1.28 11.42
N LYS A 112 -0.69 1.89 12.11
CA LYS A 112 -0.43 2.65 13.34
C LYS A 112 0.15 1.80 14.46
N GLN A 113 -0.25 0.53 14.55
CA GLN A 113 0.28 -0.41 15.55
C GLN A 113 1.69 -0.90 15.24
N THR A 114 2.10 -0.83 13.97
CA THR A 114 3.37 -1.38 13.47
C THR A 114 4.40 -0.30 13.11
N GLN A 115 4.07 0.97 13.27
CA GLN A 115 5.02 2.07 13.07
C GLN A 115 6.10 2.06 14.16
N ASP A 116 7.36 2.11 13.74
CA ASP A 116 8.48 2.09 14.68
C ASP A 116 8.65 3.44 15.44
N ALA A 117 9.58 3.43 16.40
CA ALA A 117 9.87 4.62 17.20
C ALA A 117 10.37 5.79 16.34
N GLN A 118 11.06 5.51 15.25
CA GLN A 118 11.56 6.48 14.28
C GLN A 118 10.44 6.95 13.33
N GLY A 119 9.28 6.32 13.27
CA GLY A 119 8.19 6.67 12.35
C GLY A 119 8.19 5.90 11.04
N LEU A 120 9.08 4.93 10.85
CA LEU A 120 9.17 4.11 9.65
C LEU A 120 8.40 2.80 9.82
N TRP A 121 8.26 2.05 8.73
CA TRP A 121 7.80 0.67 8.77
C TRP A 121 8.89 -0.28 8.30
N HIS A 122 8.87 -1.47 8.91
CA HIS A 122 9.80 -2.53 8.59
C HIS A 122 9.30 -3.37 7.40
N THR A 123 10.21 -4.09 6.73
CA THR A 123 9.85 -4.93 5.57
C THR A 123 8.82 -6.01 5.93
N LEU A 124 8.83 -6.49 7.16
CA LEU A 124 7.79 -7.32 7.75
C LEU A 124 7.14 -6.47 8.83
N LEU A 125 5.88 -6.11 8.63
CA LEU A 125 5.19 -5.12 9.47
C LEU A 125 5.04 -5.59 10.92
N ASP A 126 4.96 -6.90 11.14
CA ASP A 126 4.89 -7.52 12.46
C ASP A 126 6.28 -7.86 13.05
N ASP A 127 7.36 -7.43 12.41
CA ASP A 127 8.74 -7.72 12.83
C ASP A 127 9.60 -6.46 12.97
N PRO A 128 9.68 -5.87 14.17
CA PRO A 128 10.56 -4.72 14.40
C PRO A 128 12.05 -5.07 14.30
N THR A 129 12.42 -6.35 14.24
CA THR A 129 13.83 -6.77 14.03
C THR A 129 14.22 -6.85 12.56
N SER A 130 13.25 -6.82 11.64
CA SER A 130 13.53 -6.73 10.21
C SER A 130 13.98 -5.32 9.83
N TYR A 131 14.52 -5.08 8.65
CA TYR A 131 15.02 -3.74 8.29
C TYR A 131 13.87 -2.76 8.02
N ALA A 132 14.07 -1.48 8.36
CA ALA A 132 13.19 -0.39 7.95
C ALA A 132 13.19 -0.26 6.42
N GLU A 133 12.02 -0.19 5.79
CA GLU A 133 11.87 -0.21 4.34
C GLU A 133 11.22 1.08 3.83
N THR A 134 11.99 1.81 3.04
CA THR A 134 11.67 3.21 2.67
C THR A 134 10.58 3.29 1.62
N SER A 135 10.50 2.34 0.69
CA SER A 135 9.44 2.39 -0.33
C SER A 135 8.07 2.14 0.29
N ALA A 136 7.90 1.13 1.14
CA ALA A 136 6.69 0.87 1.91
C ALA A 136 6.30 2.09 2.74
N THR A 137 7.25 2.65 3.49
CA THR A 137 7.01 3.85 4.29
C THR A 137 6.50 5.01 3.43
N ALA A 138 7.12 5.29 2.28
CA ALA A 138 6.67 6.34 1.37
C ALA A 138 5.27 6.06 0.78
N MET A 139 4.96 4.81 0.44
CA MET A 139 3.63 4.41 -0.03
C MET A 139 2.56 4.62 1.06
N PHE A 140 2.88 4.33 2.32
CA PHE A 140 1.99 4.58 3.45
C PHE A 140 1.75 6.06 3.70
N VAL A 141 2.79 6.88 3.53
CA VAL A 141 2.65 8.36 3.57
C VAL A 141 1.69 8.81 2.47
N TYR A 142 1.95 8.44 1.22
CA TYR A 142 1.09 8.81 0.09
C TYR A 142 -0.37 8.40 0.31
N GLY A 143 -0.61 7.10 0.55
CA GLY A 143 -1.96 6.56 0.64
C GLY A 143 -2.74 7.18 1.80
N THR A 144 -2.13 7.28 2.99
CA THR A 144 -2.79 7.87 4.16
C THR A 144 -3.11 9.34 3.95
N LEU A 145 -2.15 10.13 3.45
CA LEU A 145 -2.34 11.56 3.22
C LEU A 145 -3.39 11.82 2.14
N LYS A 146 -3.37 11.06 1.03
CA LYS A 146 -4.37 11.18 -0.03
C LYS A 146 -5.78 10.87 0.49
N LEU A 147 -5.94 9.80 1.27
CA LEU A 147 -7.23 9.45 1.90
C LEU A 147 -7.72 10.54 2.87
N VAL A 148 -6.82 11.14 3.66
CA VAL A 148 -7.17 12.26 4.55
C VAL A 148 -7.59 13.49 3.76
N ARG A 149 -6.85 13.84 2.69
CA ARG A 149 -7.14 15.00 1.84
C ARG A 149 -8.53 14.93 1.21
N HIS A 150 -8.94 13.72 0.82
CA HIS A 150 -10.27 13.45 0.26
C HIS A 150 -11.34 13.19 1.30
N GLN A 151 -11.01 13.34 2.59
CA GLN A 151 -11.94 13.09 3.70
C GLN A 151 -12.51 11.66 3.72
N ALA A 152 -11.83 10.73 3.03
CA ALA A 152 -12.15 9.31 3.05
C ALA A 152 -11.74 8.68 4.39
N VAL A 153 -10.77 9.24 5.10
CA VAL A 153 -10.44 8.81 6.47
C VAL A 153 -10.23 10.01 7.39
N PRO A 154 -10.38 9.85 8.72
CA PRO A 154 -10.24 10.96 9.66
C PRO A 154 -8.86 11.65 9.64
N ALA A 155 -8.86 12.98 9.74
CA ALA A 155 -7.64 13.80 9.65
C ALA A 155 -6.53 13.45 10.67
N ARG A 156 -6.90 12.86 11.83
CA ARG A 156 -5.94 12.37 12.83
C ARG A 156 -4.92 11.38 12.27
N HIS A 157 -5.25 10.67 11.18
CA HIS A 157 -4.34 9.70 10.57
C HIS A 157 -3.15 10.36 9.87
N ALA A 158 -3.22 11.66 9.54
CA ALA A 158 -2.12 12.40 8.93
C ALA A 158 -0.89 12.54 9.84
N GLU A 159 -1.05 12.49 11.17
CA GLU A 159 0.06 12.63 12.12
C GLU A 159 1.12 11.54 11.93
N MET A 160 0.68 10.29 11.84
CA MET A 160 1.54 9.11 11.61
C MET A 160 2.32 9.22 10.29
N ALA A 161 1.64 9.65 9.23
CA ALA A 161 2.24 9.85 7.91
C ALA A 161 3.23 11.04 7.89
N ARG A 162 2.93 12.13 8.60
CA ARG A 162 3.86 13.28 8.73
C ARG A 162 5.12 12.90 9.49
N LYS A 163 5.01 12.12 10.58
CA LYS A 163 6.17 11.57 11.29
C LYS A 163 7.06 10.75 10.34
N ALA A 164 6.46 9.82 9.61
CA ALA A 164 7.16 8.99 8.63
C ALA A 164 7.85 9.80 7.53
N TRP A 165 7.18 10.86 7.04
CA TRP A 165 7.74 11.76 6.03
C TRP A 165 9.01 12.46 6.51
N VAL A 166 9.03 12.97 7.74
CA VAL A 166 10.23 13.58 8.34
C VAL A 166 11.37 12.57 8.37
N SER A 167 11.11 11.36 8.86
CA SER A 167 12.13 10.33 9.04
C SER A 167 12.74 9.82 7.73
N ILE A 168 11.94 9.72 6.66
CA ILE A 168 12.47 9.41 5.32
C ILE A 168 13.45 10.51 4.88
N ASN A 169 13.07 11.78 5.03
CA ASN A 169 13.88 12.90 4.55
C ASN A 169 15.19 13.05 5.33
N GLU A 170 15.16 12.84 6.65
CA GLU A 170 16.35 12.95 7.50
C GLU A 170 17.30 11.75 7.36
N GLY A 171 16.75 10.54 7.21
CA GLY A 171 17.54 9.30 7.24
C GLY A 171 17.95 8.74 5.88
N PHE A 172 17.07 8.84 4.89
CA PHE A 172 17.09 7.98 3.69
C PHE A 172 17.20 8.73 2.37
N VAL A 173 16.97 10.05 2.34
CA VAL A 173 17.17 10.87 1.14
C VAL A 173 18.56 11.49 1.18
N LYS A 174 19.46 11.03 0.31
CA LYS A 174 20.85 11.50 0.24
C LYS A 174 21.27 11.73 -1.19
N GLU A 175 21.82 12.92 -1.48
CA GLU A 175 22.37 13.26 -2.80
C GLU A 175 21.37 13.01 -3.96
N GLY A 176 20.09 13.34 -3.73
CA GLY A 176 19.03 13.13 -4.72
C GLY A 176 18.59 11.67 -4.92
N ARG A 177 19.07 10.74 -4.09
CA ARG A 177 18.68 9.32 -4.10
C ARG A 177 17.83 8.98 -2.88
N VAL A 178 16.86 8.10 -3.08
CA VAL A 178 16.08 7.47 -2.01
C VAL A 178 16.73 6.12 -1.70
N LEU A 179 17.34 6.01 -0.52
CA LEU A 179 17.98 4.80 -0.01
C LEU A 179 17.00 3.98 0.85
N GLY A 180 17.44 2.84 1.37
CA GLY A 180 16.58 2.00 2.24
C GLY A 180 15.46 1.29 1.50
N VAL A 181 15.56 1.18 0.17
CA VAL A 181 14.55 0.57 -0.68
C VAL A 181 14.93 -0.87 -0.97
N SER A 182 14.05 -1.83 -0.69
CA SER A 182 14.33 -3.23 -0.99
C SER A 182 14.10 -3.58 -2.46
N ALA A 183 14.91 -4.51 -2.97
CA ALA A 183 14.88 -5.02 -4.33
C ALA A 183 13.58 -5.77 -4.68
N GLY A 184 13.43 -6.21 -5.93
CA GLY A 184 12.30 -7.04 -6.39
C GLY A 184 12.08 -8.26 -5.48
N THR A 185 10.86 -8.42 -4.99
CA THR A 185 10.51 -9.39 -3.94
C THR A 185 9.34 -10.24 -4.42
N ARG A 186 9.37 -11.54 -4.14
CA ARG A 186 8.29 -12.49 -4.46
C ARG A 186 7.77 -13.19 -3.19
N PRO A 187 6.56 -13.75 -3.19
CA PRO A 187 6.05 -14.61 -2.12
C PRO A 187 7.02 -15.76 -1.84
N LYS A 188 7.47 -15.83 -0.59
CA LYS A 188 8.47 -16.77 -0.06
C LYS A 188 8.33 -16.80 1.47
N ASP A 189 9.21 -17.53 2.16
CA ASP A 189 9.28 -17.55 3.62
C ASP A 189 9.77 -16.22 4.21
N ARG A 190 9.55 -16.07 5.52
CA ARG A 190 9.93 -14.88 6.31
C ARG A 190 11.42 -14.51 6.22
N ASP A 191 12.32 -15.48 6.18
CA ASP A 191 13.77 -15.23 6.14
C ASP A 191 14.20 -14.66 4.79
N TYR A 192 13.55 -15.08 3.71
CA TYR A 192 13.73 -14.45 2.41
C TYR A 192 13.43 -12.95 2.44
N TYR A 193 12.30 -12.52 3.02
CA TYR A 193 11.95 -11.08 3.09
C TYR A 193 12.99 -10.27 3.86
N ARG A 194 13.50 -10.83 4.97
CA ARG A 194 14.57 -10.23 5.79
C ARG A 194 15.89 -10.12 5.04
N GLY A 195 16.16 -11.07 4.14
CA GLY A 195 17.39 -11.15 3.35
C GLY A 195 17.37 -10.38 2.03
N VAL A 196 16.26 -9.75 1.64
CA VAL A 196 16.20 -8.97 0.39
C VAL A 196 17.21 -7.82 0.44
N LYS A 197 17.98 -7.66 -0.63
CA LYS A 197 18.96 -6.56 -0.74
C LYS A 197 18.25 -5.20 -0.67
N VAL A 198 18.86 -4.29 0.08
CA VAL A 198 18.36 -2.92 0.28
C VAL A 198 19.35 -1.94 -0.34
N GLY A 199 18.82 -0.96 -1.08
CA GLY A 199 19.61 0.03 -1.79
C GLY A 199 18.73 1.19 -2.24
N SER A 200 18.81 1.52 -3.53
CA SER A 200 17.98 2.52 -4.19
C SER A 200 17.35 1.88 -5.42
N GLU A 201 16.03 1.96 -5.53
CA GLU A 201 15.27 1.35 -6.62
C GLU A 201 14.22 2.33 -7.13
N THR A 202 13.83 2.20 -8.41
CA THR A 202 12.96 3.16 -9.09
C THR A 202 11.56 3.25 -8.47
N TRP A 203 10.99 2.14 -7.99
CA TRP A 203 9.71 2.15 -7.29
C TRP A 203 9.77 2.93 -5.96
N GLY A 204 10.92 2.93 -5.28
CA GLY A 204 11.13 3.75 -4.09
C GLY A 204 11.16 5.24 -4.41
N THR A 205 11.87 5.63 -5.48
CA THR A 205 11.85 7.01 -5.97
C THR A 205 10.46 7.46 -6.39
N GLY A 206 9.71 6.61 -7.11
CA GLY A 206 8.33 6.90 -7.51
C GLY A 206 7.40 7.10 -6.31
N ALA A 207 7.43 6.18 -5.35
CA ALA A 207 6.64 6.29 -4.12
C ALA A 207 6.98 7.54 -3.31
N TYR A 208 8.27 7.88 -3.22
CA TYR A 208 8.74 9.10 -2.55
C TYR A 208 8.20 10.37 -3.20
N LEU A 209 8.24 10.48 -4.53
CA LEU A 209 7.72 11.64 -5.25
C LEU A 209 6.19 11.79 -5.10
N LEU A 210 5.47 10.67 -5.10
CA LEU A 210 4.03 10.65 -4.82
C LEU A 210 3.74 11.14 -3.39
N ALA A 211 4.46 10.63 -2.39
CA ALA A 211 4.36 11.06 -0.99
C ALA A 211 4.69 12.56 -0.83
N ALA A 212 5.72 13.06 -1.52
CA ALA A 212 6.09 14.47 -1.53
C ALA A 212 4.96 15.35 -2.07
N SER A 213 4.32 14.93 -3.17
CA SER A 213 3.18 15.63 -3.77
C SER A 213 2.01 15.75 -2.79
N GLU A 214 1.63 14.65 -2.14
CA GLU A 214 0.51 14.67 -1.17
C GLU A 214 0.85 15.46 0.09
N THR A 215 2.10 15.39 0.56
CA THR A 215 2.56 16.20 1.70
C THR A 215 2.49 17.69 1.39
N ALA A 216 2.81 18.10 0.15
CA ALA A 216 2.72 19.50 -0.25
C ALA A 216 1.27 20.01 -0.33
N ARG A 217 0.30 19.14 -0.62
CA ARG A 217 -1.13 19.48 -0.73
C ARG A 217 -1.87 19.58 0.60
N LEU A 218 -1.35 18.97 1.66
CA LEU A 218 -1.93 18.96 3.02
C LEU A 218 -1.29 19.99 3.98
N ARG A 219 -0.59 20.98 3.43
CA ARG A 219 -0.03 22.10 4.18
C ARG A 219 -1.07 23.17 4.46
#